data_AF-A0A1F5FYB6-F1
#
_entry.id   AF-A0A1F5FYB6-F1
#
_cell.length_a   1.000
_cell.length_b   1.000
_cell.length_c   1.000
_cell.angle_alpha   90.00
_cell.angle_beta   90.00
_cell.angle_gamma   90.00
#
_symmetry.space_group_name_H-M   'P 1'
#
loop_
_entity.id
_entity.type
_entity.pdbx_description
1 polymer ?
#
loop_
_entity_poly.entity_id
_entity_poly.type
_entity_poly.pdbx_seq_one_letter_code
_entity_poly.pdbx_strand_id
1 'polypeptide(L)'
;MAGTITLLHIITKDFLDFLRLPQFLKTLNPLLGFGWPVALNVYHVILVFFLLVTFIDALGLLYYSNKTWKFLSDISSFLGFLVIWPTALFFLFSLASSETLRTIDVQTAIVFFVFAFGLFLLDLVTWYFDEQSFFRKRIKT
;
A
#
# COMPACT_ATOMS: atom_id res chain seq x y z
N MET A 1 25.45 -52.86 -9.97
CA MET A 1 24.70 -51.75 -10.61
C MET A 1 24.12 -50.88 -9.49
N ALA A 2 24.73 -49.73 -9.22
CA ALA A 2 24.23 -48.81 -8.20
C ALA A 2 23.21 -47.88 -8.86
N GLY A 3 21.94 -48.03 -8.52
CA GLY A 3 20.88 -47.15 -8.98
C GLY A 3 20.90 -45.85 -8.19
N THR A 4 21.21 -44.74 -8.85
CA THR A 4 21.06 -43.40 -8.30
C THR A 4 19.58 -43.05 -8.25
N ILE A 5 19.01 -43.00 -7.05
CA ILE A 5 17.66 -42.48 -6.83
C ILE A 5 17.79 -40.96 -6.75
N THR A 6 17.48 -40.25 -7.84
CA THR A 6 17.37 -38.80 -7.86
C THR A 6 15.99 -38.40 -7.33
N LEU A 7 15.95 -38.00 -6.05
CA LEU A 7 14.78 -37.38 -5.43
C LEU A 7 14.60 -35.97 -5.99
N LEU A 8 13.74 -35.84 -7.01
CA LEU A 8 13.31 -34.56 -7.57
C LEU A 8 12.35 -33.90 -6.57
N HIS A 9 12.88 -33.07 -5.67
CA HIS A 9 12.06 -32.21 -4.82
C HIS A 9 11.47 -31.11 -5.69
N ILE A 10 10.25 -31.34 -6.19
CA ILE A 10 9.48 -30.34 -6.93
C ILE A 10 9.08 -29.27 -5.91
N ILE A 11 9.80 -28.16 -5.88
CA ILE A 11 9.35 -26.95 -5.20
C ILE A 11 8.18 -26.42 -6.03
N THR A 12 6.96 -26.80 -5.66
CA THR A 12 5.75 -26.17 -6.19
C THR A 12 5.80 -24.71 -5.77
N LYS A 13 6.05 -23.82 -6.75
CA LYS A 13 5.97 -22.38 -6.53
C LYS A 13 4.53 -22.05 -6.17
N ASP A 14 4.28 -21.59 -4.95
CA ASP A 14 2.92 -21.29 -4.51
C ASP A 14 2.41 -20.11 -5.35
N PHE A 15 1.16 -20.20 -5.82
CA PHE A 15 0.58 -19.11 -6.62
C PHE A 15 0.64 -17.77 -5.87
N LEU A 16 0.51 -17.78 -4.54
CA LEU A 16 0.53 -16.59 -3.68
C LEU A 16 1.95 -16.14 -3.27
N ASP A 17 3.02 -16.70 -3.85
CA ASP A 17 4.39 -16.28 -3.53
C ASP A 17 4.65 -14.80 -3.83
N PHE A 18 3.92 -14.19 -4.76
CA PHE A 18 4.01 -12.76 -5.07
C PHE A 18 3.42 -11.85 -3.97
N LEU A 19 2.70 -12.39 -2.99
CA LEU A 19 2.23 -11.64 -1.82
C LEU A 19 3.26 -11.61 -0.69
N ARG A 20 4.39 -12.32 -0.83
CA ARG A 20 5.42 -12.42 0.21
C ARG A 20 6.32 -11.19 0.22
N LEU A 21 5.79 -10.08 0.73
CA LEU A 21 6.53 -8.82 0.91
C LEU A 21 7.86 -8.95 1.69
N PRO A 22 7.99 -9.79 2.74
CA PRO A 22 9.28 -9.97 3.41
C PRO A 22 10.38 -10.47 2.48
N GLN A 23 10.04 -11.29 1.49
CA GLN A 23 11.00 -11.83 0.51
C GLN A 23 11.40 -10.75 -0.49
N PHE A 24 10.44 -9.94 -0.93
CA PHE A 24 10.69 -8.76 -1.75
C PHE A 24 11.62 -7.75 -1.06
N LEU A 25 11.37 -7.42 0.21
CA LEU A 25 12.23 -6.53 0.99
C LEU A 25 13.63 -7.10 1.23
N LYS A 26 13.77 -8.42 1.36
CA LYS A 26 15.08 -9.08 1.40
C LYS A 26 15.84 -8.91 0.09
N THR A 27 15.17 -9.07 -1.05
CA THR A 27 15.78 -8.84 -2.37
C THR A 27 16.20 -7.38 -2.54
N LEU A 28 15.39 -6.44 -2.06
CA LEU A 28 15.69 -5.01 -2.09
C LEU A 28 16.67 -4.55 -1.01
N ASN A 29 17.10 -5.41 -0.09
CA ASN A 29 17.98 -5.04 1.03
C ASN A 29 19.23 -4.22 0.62
N PRO A 30 19.90 -4.47 -0.52
CA PRO A 30 21.03 -3.63 -0.97
C PRO A 30 20.62 -2.20 -1.37
N LEU A 31 19.38 -2.01 -1.79
CA LEU A 31 18.80 -0.72 -2.20
C LEU A 31 18.15 0.00 -1.02
N LEU A 32 17.82 -0.73 0.04
CA LEU A 32 17.30 -0.16 1.27
C LEU A 32 18.47 0.46 2.06
N GLY A 33 18.40 1.75 2.36
CA GLY A 33 19.38 2.42 3.24
C GLY A 33 19.42 1.90 4.68
N PHE A 34 18.48 1.00 5.03
CA PHE A 34 18.33 0.35 6.33
C PHE A 34 18.05 -1.14 6.11
N GLY A 35 18.39 -2.00 7.07
CA GLY A 35 18.19 -3.45 6.93
C GLY A 35 16.72 -3.85 6.70
N TRP A 36 16.49 -4.90 5.91
CA TRP A 36 15.16 -5.42 5.56
C TRP A 36 14.19 -5.66 6.73
N PRO A 37 14.60 -6.03 7.97
CA PRO A 37 13.66 -6.17 9.08
C PRO A 37 13.05 -4.82 9.50
N VAL A 38 13.83 -3.75 9.40
CA VAL A 38 13.36 -2.39 9.72
C VAL A 38 12.35 -1.95 8.66
N ALA A 39 12.66 -2.17 7.38
CA ALA A 39 11.72 -1.88 6.29
C ALA A 39 10.40 -2.66 6.42
N LEU A 40 10.46 -3.90 6.89
CA LEU A 40 9.26 -4.71 7.15
C LEU A 40 8.43 -4.14 8.30
N ASN A 41 9.06 -3.65 9.37
CA ASN A 41 8.35 -2.98 10.46
C ASN A 41 7.72 -1.66 9.99
N VAL A 42 8.44 -0.86 9.21
CA VAL A 42 7.90 0.36 8.59
C VAL A 42 6.68 0.04 7.73
N TYR A 43 6.75 -1.02 6.92
CA TYR A 43 5.60 -1.49 6.15
C TYR A 43 4.40 -1.85 7.03
N HIS A 44 4.59 -2.61 8.13
CA HIS A 44 3.49 -2.95 9.03
C HIS A 44 2.85 -1.71 9.66
N VAL A 45 3.67 -0.75 10.10
CA VAL A 45 3.19 0.53 10.65
C VAL A 45 2.35 1.28 9.63
N ILE A 46 2.85 1.37 8.40
CA ILE A 46 2.13 1.98 7.27
C ILE A 46 0.81 1.25 7.02
N LEU A 47 0.80 -0.08 6.98
CA LEU A 47 -0.41 -0.88 6.76
C LEU A 47 -1.47 -0.69 7.85
N VAL A 48 -1.07 -0.64 9.12
CA VAL A 48 -1.99 -0.35 10.23
C VAL A 48 -2.57 1.06 10.10
N PHE A 49 -1.74 2.04 9.77
CA PHE A 49 -2.17 3.41 9.53
C PHE A 49 -3.18 3.49 8.37
N PHE A 50 -2.91 2.79 7.27
CA PHE A 50 -3.82 2.67 6.14
C PHE A 50 -5.19 2.11 6.52
N LEU A 51 -5.23 1.05 7.32
CA LEU A 51 -6.48 0.46 7.79
C LEU A 51 -7.27 1.46 8.65
N LEU A 52 -6.59 2.26 9.47
CA LEU A 52 -7.22 3.30 10.27
C LEU A 52 -7.80 4.42 9.41
N VAL A 53 -7.04 4.94 8.43
CA VAL A 53 -7.51 5.98 7.49
C VAL A 53 -8.75 5.50 6.75
N THR A 54 -8.67 4.32 6.13
CA THR A 54 -9.80 3.73 5.37
C THR A 54 -11.04 3.54 6.26
N PHE A 55 -10.85 3.15 7.52
CA PHE A 55 -11.94 2.99 8.47
C PHE A 55 -12.57 4.33 8.87
N ILE A 56 -11.75 5.36 9.10
CA ILE A 56 -12.23 6.72 9.40
C ILE A 56 -13.00 7.27 8.21
N ASP A 57 -12.48 7.13 6.99
CA ASP A 57 -13.12 7.63 5.78
C ASP A 57 -14.45 6.90 5.53
N ALA A 58 -14.49 5.58 5.69
CA ALA A 58 -15.72 4.79 5.60
C ALA A 58 -16.77 5.21 6.64
N LEU A 59 -16.36 5.48 7.88
CA LEU A 59 -17.25 6.03 8.91
C LEU A 59 -17.67 7.47 8.61
N GLY A 60 -16.79 8.29 8.05
CA GLY A 60 -17.07 9.64 7.58
C GLY A 60 -18.21 9.65 6.56
N LEU A 61 -18.15 8.75 5.57
CA LEU A 61 -19.21 8.58 4.57
C LEU A 61 -20.57 8.22 5.20
N LEU A 62 -20.59 7.39 6.25
CA LEU A 62 -21.83 6.98 6.94
C LEU A 62 -22.38 8.06 7.88
N TYR A 63 -21.52 8.86 8.53
CA TYR A 63 -21.89 9.83 9.58
C TYR A 63 -21.67 11.29 9.16
N TYR A 64 -21.74 11.59 7.87
CA TYR A 64 -21.42 12.87 7.25
C TYR A 64 -22.22 14.09 7.77
N SER A 65 -23.31 13.87 8.50
CA SER A 65 -24.12 14.94 9.08
C SER A 65 -23.42 15.66 10.25
N ASN A 66 -22.45 15.01 10.90
CA ASN A 66 -21.83 15.50 12.12
C ASN A 66 -20.50 16.24 11.83
N LYS A 67 -20.34 17.46 12.38
CA LYS A 67 -19.14 18.30 12.18
C LYS A 67 -17.84 17.61 12.63
N THR A 68 -17.89 16.81 13.69
CA THR A 68 -16.71 16.13 14.23
C THR A 68 -16.18 15.05 13.28
N TRP A 69 -17.08 14.25 12.69
CA TRP A 69 -16.71 13.21 11.73
C TRP A 69 -16.14 13.80 10.44
N LYS A 70 -16.67 14.96 10.01
CA LYS A 70 -16.13 15.68 8.87
C LYS A 70 -14.69 16.15 9.12
N PHE A 71 -14.41 16.74 10.28
CA PHE A 71 -13.05 17.17 10.63
C PHE A 71 -12.06 15.99 10.72
N LEU A 72 -12.49 14.86 11.27
CA LEU A 72 -11.68 13.64 11.30
C LEU A 72 -11.41 13.09 9.89
N SER A 73 -12.42 13.11 9.01
CA SER A 73 -12.30 12.71 7.59
C SER A 73 -11.29 13.60 6.86
N ASP A 74 -11.40 14.93 7.00
CA ASP A 74 -10.48 15.88 6.36
C ASP A 74 -9.02 15.67 6.81
N ILE A 75 -8.79 15.46 8.11
CA ILE A 75 -7.45 15.15 8.65
C ILE A 75 -6.97 13.79 8.17
N SER A 76 -7.84 12.79 8.18
CA SER A 76 -7.57 11.42 7.75
C SER A 76 -7.10 11.40 6.30
N SER A 77 -7.80 12.07 5.38
CA SER A 77 -7.40 12.14 3.98
C SER A 77 -6.11 12.93 3.76
N PHE A 78 -5.86 14.01 4.51
CA PHE A 78 -4.57 14.71 4.41
C PHE A 78 -3.40 13.83 4.87
N LEU A 79 -3.60 13.12 5.97
CA LEU A 79 -2.66 12.14 6.51
C LEU A 79 -2.48 10.93 5.59
N GLY A 80 -3.57 10.47 4.98
CA GLY A 80 -3.61 9.50 3.90
C GLY A 80 -2.67 9.95 2.81
N PHE A 81 -2.97 11.04 2.12
CA PHE A 81 -2.13 11.61 1.07
C PHE A 81 -0.63 11.60 1.40
N LEU A 82 -0.24 12.07 2.59
CA LEU A 82 1.16 12.11 3.03
C LEU A 82 1.85 10.74 3.15
N VAL A 83 1.10 9.67 3.40
CA VAL A 83 1.64 8.31 3.61
C VAL A 83 1.42 7.42 2.39
N ILE A 84 0.26 7.50 1.73
CA ILE A 84 -0.05 6.68 0.55
C ILE A 84 0.87 7.04 -0.60
N TRP A 85 1.08 8.34 -0.83
CA TRP A 85 1.85 8.83 -1.97
C TRP A 85 3.32 8.35 -1.96
N PRO A 86 4.10 8.51 -0.86
CA PRO A 86 5.45 7.97 -0.80
C PRO A 86 5.50 6.45 -0.93
N THR A 87 4.49 5.74 -0.45
CA THR A 87 4.40 4.28 -0.56
C THR A 87 4.22 3.85 -2.02
N ALA A 88 3.35 4.52 -2.77
CA ALA A 88 3.18 4.28 -4.21
C ALA A 88 4.48 4.61 -4.98
N LEU A 89 5.13 5.72 -4.66
CA LEU A 89 6.42 6.10 -5.25
C LEU A 89 7.52 5.08 -4.95
N PHE A 90 7.55 4.49 -3.76
CA PHE A 90 8.53 3.46 -3.40
C PHE A 90 8.41 2.21 -4.30
N PHE A 91 7.19 1.73 -4.54
CA PHE A 91 6.98 0.59 -5.44
C PHE A 91 7.27 0.95 -6.91
N LEU A 92 6.92 2.18 -7.34
CA LEU A 92 7.27 2.68 -8.67
C LEU A 92 8.79 2.78 -8.87
N PHE A 93 9.51 3.29 -7.87
CA PHE A 93 10.97 3.37 -7.88
C PHE A 93 11.62 1.98 -7.91
N SER A 94 11.05 1.03 -7.15
CA SER A 94 11.50 -0.36 -7.16
C SER A 94 11.31 -1.00 -8.55
N LEU A 95 10.22 -0.68 -9.25
CA LEU A 95 9.97 -1.13 -10.63
C LEU A 95 10.90 -0.46 -11.65
N ALA A 96 11.18 0.84 -11.49
CA ALA A 96 12.11 1.56 -12.35
C ALA A 96 13.56 1.04 -12.19
N SER A 97 13.92 0.57 -11.00
CA SER A 97 15.24 0.00 -10.69
C SER A 97 15.34 -1.51 -11.00
N SER A 98 14.44 -2.05 -11.82
CA SER A 98 14.21 -3.50 -12.00
C SER A 98 15.29 -4.27 -12.75
N GLU A 99 16.40 -3.64 -13.17
CA GLU A 99 17.48 -4.30 -13.93
C GLU A 99 18.06 -5.55 -13.25
N THR A 100 17.86 -5.71 -11.94
CA THR A 100 18.32 -6.87 -11.15
C THR A 100 17.20 -7.64 -10.44
N LEU A 101 15.93 -7.28 -10.64
CA LEU A 101 14.80 -7.91 -9.93
C LEU A 101 14.36 -9.21 -10.61
N ARG A 102 14.05 -10.24 -9.80
CA ARG A 102 13.44 -11.46 -10.33
C ARG A 102 12.01 -11.18 -10.75
N THR A 103 11.48 -11.96 -11.69
CA THR A 103 10.10 -11.82 -12.20
C THR A 103 9.04 -11.81 -11.07
N ILE A 104 9.27 -12.55 -9.98
CA ILE A 104 8.36 -12.57 -8.83
C ILE A 104 8.37 -11.25 -8.04
N ASP A 105 9.52 -10.59 -7.94
CA ASP A 105 9.66 -9.33 -7.23
C ASP A 105 9.00 -8.19 -8.04
N VAL A 106 9.12 -8.25 -9.36
CA VAL A 106 8.38 -7.35 -10.28
C VAL A 106 6.88 -7.54 -10.13
N GLN A 107 6.38 -8.79 -10.12
CA GLN A 107 4.95 -9.06 -9.89
C GLN A 107 4.47 -8.53 -8.54
N THR A 108 5.26 -8.75 -7.49
CA THR A 108 4.98 -8.23 -6.14
C THR A 108 4.87 -6.70 -6.18
N ALA A 109 5.87 -6.02 -6.73
CA ALA A 109 5.89 -4.56 -6.80
C ALA A 109 4.72 -3.98 -7.61
N ILE A 110 4.33 -4.63 -8.72
CA ILE A 110 3.15 -4.20 -9.50
C ILE A 110 1.87 -4.33 -8.67
N VAL A 111 1.66 -5.47 -8.02
CA VAL A 111 0.45 -5.69 -7.21
C VAL A 111 0.34 -4.64 -6.11
N PHE A 112 1.40 -4.45 -5.33
CA PHE A 112 1.41 -3.46 -4.25
C PHE A 112 1.34 -2.02 -4.77
N PHE A 113 1.93 -1.70 -5.92
CA PHE A 113 1.78 -0.41 -6.56
C PHE A 113 0.32 -0.14 -6.96
N VAL A 114 -0.33 -1.09 -7.63
CA VAL A 114 -1.74 -0.95 -8.05
C VAL A 114 -2.65 -0.79 -6.84
N PHE A 115 -2.42 -1.55 -5.77
CA PHE A 115 -3.18 -1.37 -4.52
C PHE A 115 -2.94 0.01 -3.89
N ALA A 116 -1.69 0.42 -3.71
CA ALA A 116 -1.35 1.72 -3.12
C ALA A 116 -1.91 2.88 -3.96
N PHE A 117 -1.78 2.80 -5.29
CA PHE A 117 -2.28 3.82 -6.20
C PHE A 117 -3.81 3.84 -6.27
N GLY A 118 -4.47 2.68 -6.25
CA GLY A 118 -5.92 2.59 -6.19
C GLY A 118 -6.49 3.21 -4.92
N LEU A 119 -5.83 2.95 -3.77
CA LEU A 119 -6.19 3.59 -2.50
C LEU A 119 -5.94 5.09 -2.51
N PHE A 120 -4.83 5.54 -3.11
CA PHE A 120 -4.54 6.96 -3.28
C PHE A 120 -5.63 7.68 -4.08
N LEU A 121 -6.11 7.07 -5.17
CA LEU A 121 -7.22 7.63 -5.94
C LEU A 121 -8.51 7.66 -5.13
N LEU A 122 -8.79 6.63 -4.34
CA LEU A 122 -9.97 6.59 -3.47
C LEU A 122 -9.92 7.71 -2.43
N ASP A 123 -8.78 7.89 -1.77
CA ASP A 123 -8.55 8.96 -0.80
C ASP A 123 -8.75 10.36 -1.45
N LEU A 124 -8.22 10.56 -2.67
CA LEU A 124 -8.40 11.81 -3.41
C LEU A 124 -9.86 12.06 -3.79
N VAL A 125 -10.60 11.01 -4.14
CA VAL A 125 -12.04 11.09 -4.40
C VAL A 125 -12.82 11.44 -3.14
N THR A 126 -12.53 10.81 -2.00
CA THR A 126 -13.14 11.14 -0.70
C THR A 126 -12.92 12.60 -0.36
N TRP A 127 -11.67 13.07 -0.46
CA TRP A 127 -11.33 14.47 -0.23
C TRP A 127 -12.08 15.43 -1.15
N TYR A 128 -12.18 15.11 -2.44
CA TYR A 128 -12.91 15.92 -3.41
C TYR A 128 -14.41 16.06 -3.07
N PHE A 129 -15.07 14.95 -2.70
CA PHE A 129 -16.46 14.98 -2.26
C PHE A 129 -16.62 15.75 -0.94
N ASP A 130 -15.64 15.67 -0.05
CA ASP A 130 -15.65 16.39 1.21
C ASP A 130 -15.57 17.90 1.04
N GLU A 131 -14.73 18.33 0.11
CA GLU A 131 -14.58 19.74 -0.23
C GLU A 131 -15.82 20.29 -0.95
N GLN A 132 -16.39 19.56 -1.92
CA GLN A 132 -17.63 19.97 -2.58
C GLN A 132 -18.80 20.14 -1.61
N SER A 133 -18.96 19.22 -0.66
CA SER A 133 -20.04 19.31 0.32
C SER A 133 -19.85 20.49 1.28
N PHE A 134 -18.60 20.92 1.52
CA PHE A 134 -18.27 22.12 2.30
C PHE A 134 -18.67 23.40 1.56
N PHE A 135 -18.28 23.54 0.29
CA PHE A 135 -18.65 24.69 -0.53
C PHE A 135 -20.16 24.81 -0.71
N ARG A 136 -20.86 23.69 -0.91
CA ARG A 136 -22.32 23.68 -1.09
C ARG A 136 -23.09 24.10 0.18
N LYS A 137 -22.56 23.82 1.38
CA LYS A 137 -23.14 24.31 2.64
C LYS A 137 -22.89 25.80 2.84
N ARG A 138 -21.73 26.33 2.46
CA ARG A 138 -21.40 27.75 2.61
C ARG A 138 -22.27 28.66 1.75
N ILE A 139 -22.65 28.23 0.54
CA ILE A 139 -23.50 29.00 -0.39
C ILE A 139 -24.97 29.08 0.08
N LYS A 140 -25.41 28.19 0.99
CA LYS A 140 -26.78 28.16 1.54
C LYS A 140 -26.96 28.90 2.87
N THR A 141 -25.92 29.54 3.39
CA THR A 141 -25.95 30.40 4.59
C THR A 141 -25.74 31.83 4.16
#